data_AF-A0A6J4QXV0-F1
#
_entry.id   AF-A0A6J4QXV0-F1
#
_cell.length_a   1.000
_cell.length_b   1.000
_cell.length_c   1.000
_cell.angle_alpha   90.00
_cell.angle_beta   90.00
_cell.angle_gamma   90.00
#
_symmetry.space_group_name_H-M   'P 1'
#
loop_
_entity.id
_entity.type
_entity.pdbx_description
1 polymer ?
#
loop_
_entity_poly.entity_id
_entity_poly.type
_entity_poly.pdbx_seq_one_letter_code
_entity_poly.pdbx_strand_id
1 'polypeptide(L)'
;MAGSPTPAPCQVRSKTESPCPNLAVAEIRGVAFCGPCAREQEAYFAIGEIVARGEARGPRGKPLAEALGRVRRGSAGAKEGVAARTRRGPSGAHETGRPALGAG
;
A
#
# COMPACT_ATOMS: atom_id res chain seq x y z
N MET A 1 -10.87 47.27 -37.81
CA MET A 1 -11.45 47.18 -36.45
C MET A 1 -11.18 45.77 -35.93
N ALA A 2 -10.11 45.56 -35.15
CA ALA A 2 -9.90 44.29 -34.48
C ALA A 2 -10.78 44.29 -33.22
N GLY A 3 -11.89 43.55 -33.25
CA GLY A 3 -12.72 43.35 -32.07
C GLY A 3 -11.89 42.65 -30.99
N SER A 4 -11.94 43.15 -29.75
CA SER A 4 -11.35 42.46 -28.61
C SER A 4 -11.91 41.04 -28.55
N PRO A 5 -11.07 39.99 -28.51
CA PRO A 5 -11.58 38.63 -28.43
C PRO A 5 -12.40 38.49 -27.17
N THR A 6 -13.69 38.16 -27.34
CA THR A 6 -14.59 37.88 -26.23
C THR A 6 -13.94 36.79 -25.36
N PRO A 7 -13.82 36.98 -24.04
CA PRO A 7 -13.21 35.96 -23.19
C PRO A 7 -14.00 34.66 -23.31
N ALA A 8 -13.31 33.55 -23.58
CA ALA A 8 -13.95 32.26 -23.74
C ALA A 8 -14.62 31.82 -22.42
N PRO A 9 -15.79 31.16 -22.45
CA PRO A 9 -16.38 30.57 -21.26
C PRO A 9 -15.61 29.32 -20.82
N CYS A 10 -15.67 28.99 -19.53
CA CYS A 10 -15.20 27.71 -19.02
C CYS A 10 -15.99 26.57 -19.69
N GLN A 11 -15.29 25.58 -20.25
CA GLN A 11 -15.92 24.47 -20.97
C GLN A 11 -16.41 23.35 -20.05
N VAL A 12 -16.13 23.42 -18.75
CA VAL A 12 -16.63 22.45 -17.76
C VAL A 12 -18.14 22.42 -17.79
N ARG A 13 -18.69 21.22 -18.01
CA ARG A 13 -20.14 20.97 -18.07
C ARG A 13 -20.87 21.76 -19.15
N SER A 14 -20.16 22.27 -20.16
CA SER A 14 -20.71 23.09 -21.26
C SER A 14 -21.82 22.39 -22.06
N LYS A 15 -21.83 21.05 -22.10
CA LYS A 15 -22.85 20.25 -22.78
C LYS A 15 -23.94 19.71 -21.83
N THR A 16 -24.07 20.28 -20.64
CA THR A 16 -25.08 19.89 -19.64
C THR A 16 -26.00 21.06 -19.34
N GLU A 17 -27.14 20.81 -18.67
CA GLU A 17 -28.10 21.86 -18.26
C GLU A 17 -27.53 22.84 -17.23
N SER A 18 -26.35 22.56 -16.68
CA SER A 18 -25.72 23.32 -15.60
C SER A 18 -24.23 23.53 -15.89
N PRO A 19 -23.90 24.34 -16.92
CA PRO A 19 -22.53 24.65 -17.28
C PRO A 19 -21.86 25.53 -16.22
N CYS A 20 -20.53 25.52 -16.18
CA CYS A 20 -19.79 26.47 -15.35
C CYS A 20 -20.01 27.91 -15.86
N PRO A 21 -20.47 28.85 -15.02
CA PRO A 21 -20.79 30.21 -15.46
C PRO A 21 -19.56 31.12 -15.62
N ASN A 22 -18.37 30.64 -15.22
CA ASN A 22 -17.17 31.47 -15.14
C ASN A 22 -16.44 31.59 -16.49
N LEU A 23 -15.73 32.71 -16.67
CA LEU A 23 -14.83 32.90 -17.80
C LEU A 23 -13.55 32.07 -17.64
N ALA A 24 -13.02 31.61 -18.77
CA ALA A 24 -11.77 30.88 -18.80
C ALA A 24 -10.58 31.83 -18.57
N VAL A 25 -9.60 31.33 -17.83
CA VAL A 25 -8.31 32.00 -17.55
C VAL A 25 -7.11 31.08 -17.79
N ALA A 26 -7.37 29.80 -18.07
CA ALA A 26 -6.36 28.79 -18.37
C ALA A 26 -6.88 27.86 -19.48
N GLU A 27 -5.97 27.30 -20.26
CA GLU A 27 -6.25 26.24 -21.22
C GLU A 27 -5.40 25.03 -20.88
N ILE A 28 -6.04 23.87 -20.72
CA ILE A 28 -5.36 22.62 -20.41
C ILE A 28 -5.73 21.61 -21.50
N ARG A 29 -4.74 21.18 -22.29
CA ARG A 29 -4.89 20.21 -23.40
C ARG A 29 -6.00 20.61 -24.39
N GLY A 30 -6.09 21.89 -24.76
CA GLY A 30 -7.09 22.39 -25.70
C GLY A 30 -8.48 22.67 -25.10
N VAL A 31 -8.64 22.56 -23.78
CA VAL A 31 -9.91 22.81 -23.09
C VAL A 31 -9.76 24.03 -22.19
N ALA A 32 -10.69 24.98 -22.32
CA ALA A 32 -10.67 26.24 -21.57
C ALA A 32 -11.32 26.08 -20.18
N PHE A 33 -10.63 26.54 -19.12
CA PHE A 33 -11.05 26.42 -17.73
C PHE A 33 -11.02 27.77 -17.00
N CYS A 34 -11.98 27.99 -16.11
CA CYS A 34 -11.86 29.03 -15.08
C CYS A 34 -10.86 28.60 -13.99
N GLY A 35 -10.35 29.55 -13.19
CA GLY A 35 -9.32 29.28 -12.19
C GLY A 35 -9.65 28.14 -11.21
N PRO A 36 -10.85 28.11 -10.60
CA PRO A 36 -11.25 26.98 -9.74
C PRO A 36 -11.26 25.63 -10.45
N CYS A 37 -11.87 25.54 -11.64
CA CYS A 37 -11.95 24.29 -12.39
C CYS A 37 -10.60 23.81 -12.91
N ALA A 38 -9.70 24.74 -13.27
CA ALA A 38 -8.34 24.40 -13.70
C ALA A 38 -7.58 23.68 -12.58
N ARG A 39 -7.61 24.22 -11.35
CA ARG A 39 -6.96 23.61 -10.19
C ARG A 39 -7.51 22.22 -9.86
N GLU A 40 -8.83 22.06 -9.97
CA GLU A 40 -9.46 20.75 -9.77
C GLU A 40 -9.01 19.74 -10.83
N GLN A 41 -8.95 20.17 -12.10
CA GLN A 41 -8.51 19.31 -13.20
C GLN A 41 -7.04 18.90 -13.08
N GLU A 42 -6.16 19.81 -12.64
CA GLU A 42 -4.77 19.53 -12.31
C GLU A 42 -4.65 18.50 -11.19
N ALA A 43 -5.47 18.59 -10.14
CA ALA A 43 -5.49 17.59 -9.07
C ALA A 43 -5.89 16.21 -9.60
N TYR A 44 -6.90 16.12 -10.46
CA TYR A 44 -7.26 14.85 -11.11
C TYR A 44 -6.15 14.31 -12.00
N PHE A 45 -5.43 15.17 -12.73
CA PHE A 45 -4.28 14.73 -13.50
C PHE A 45 -3.14 14.22 -12.61
N ALA A 46 -2.84 14.90 -11.50
CA ALA A 46 -1.84 14.42 -10.54
C ALA A 46 -2.20 13.04 -9.97
N ILE A 47 -3.48 12.82 -9.65
CA ILE A 47 -3.97 11.49 -9.22
C ILE A 47 -3.78 10.46 -10.34
N GLY A 48 -4.16 10.81 -11.58
CA GLY A 48 -3.98 9.95 -12.75
C GLY A 48 -2.52 9.56 -12.99
N GLU A 49 -1.58 10.48 -12.78
CA GLU A 49 -0.15 10.19 -12.88
C GLU A 49 0.34 9.25 -11.77
N ILE A 50 -0.13 9.43 -10.53
CA ILE A 50 0.20 8.53 -9.43
C ILE A 50 -0.32 7.11 -9.72
N VAL A 51 -1.57 6.99 -10.18
CA VAL A 51 -2.17 5.70 -10.54
C VAL A 51 -1.41 5.06 -11.69
N ALA A 52 -1.14 5.79 -12.78
CA ALA A 52 -0.40 5.27 -13.92
C ALA A 52 1.03 4.82 -13.54
N ARG A 53 1.71 5.54 -12.65
CA ARG A 53 3.03 5.14 -12.13
C ARG A 53 2.95 3.94 -11.18
N GLY A 54 1.91 3.84 -10.37
CA GLY A 54 1.64 2.71 -9.49
C GLY A 54 1.31 1.44 -10.27
N GLU A 55 0.56 1.56 -11.36
CA GLU A 55 0.25 0.47 -12.30
C GLU A 55 1.48 0.07 -13.12
N ALA A 56 2.28 1.03 -13.60
CA ALA A 56 3.54 0.76 -14.28
C ALA A 56 4.58 0.09 -13.36
N ARG A 57 4.51 0.34 -12.05
CA ARG A 57 5.30 -0.37 -11.02
C ARG A 57 4.64 -1.68 -10.58
N GLY A 58 3.39 -1.90 -10.98
CA GLY A 58 2.51 -2.99 -10.58
C GLY A 58 2.33 -3.08 -9.06
N PRO A 59 1.43 -3.96 -8.58
CA PRO A 59 1.50 -4.44 -7.20
C PRO A 59 2.71 -5.40 -6.98
N ARG A 60 3.59 -5.58 -7.98
CA ARG A 60 4.34 -6.84 -8.23
C ARG A 60 5.66 -6.66 -9.01
N GLY A 61 6.50 -5.70 -8.65
CA GLY A 61 7.86 -5.55 -9.24
C GLY A 61 8.80 -6.76 -9.00
N LYS A 62 8.41 -7.68 -8.12
CA LYS A 62 8.57 -9.14 -8.26
C LYS A 62 7.19 -9.74 -7.96
N PRO A 63 6.80 -10.89 -8.52
CA PRO A 63 5.54 -11.51 -8.11
C PRO A 63 5.61 -11.65 -6.59
N LEU A 64 4.63 -11.14 -5.84
CA LEU A 64 4.49 -11.45 -4.42
C LEU A 64 4.65 -12.96 -4.19
N ALA A 65 4.21 -13.77 -5.15
CA ALA A 65 4.46 -15.21 -5.23
C ALA A 65 5.95 -15.61 -5.22
N GLU A 66 6.85 -14.90 -5.89
CA GLU A 66 8.29 -15.15 -5.88
C GLU A 66 8.93 -14.79 -4.53
N ALA A 67 8.48 -13.69 -3.91
CA ALA A 67 8.91 -13.29 -2.57
C ALA A 67 8.43 -14.30 -1.51
N LEU A 68 7.16 -14.70 -1.57
CA LEU A 68 6.59 -15.75 -0.71
C LEU A 68 7.24 -17.12 -0.96
N GLY A 69 7.64 -17.42 -2.20
CA GLY A 69 8.39 -18.62 -2.54
C GLY A 69 9.78 -18.68 -1.89
N ARG A 70 10.47 -17.55 -1.72
CA ARG A 70 11.76 -17.48 -1.01
C ARG A 70 11.60 -17.79 0.48
N VAL A 71 10.56 -17.26 1.12
CA VAL A 71 10.25 -17.53 2.53
C VAL A 71 9.99 -19.02 2.76
N ARG A 72 9.21 -19.66 1.89
CA ARG A 72 8.90 -21.09 2.00
C ARG A 72 10.13 -22.00 1.87
N ARG A 73 11.09 -21.64 1.00
CA ARG A 73 12.33 -22.42 0.82
C ARG A 73 13.28 -22.31 2.01
N GLY A 74 13.33 -21.15 2.67
CA GLY A 74 14.15 -20.95 3.88
C GLY A 74 13.69 -21.81 5.07
N SER A 75 12.40 -22.15 5.15
CA SER A 75 11.84 -22.94 6.25
C SER A 75 11.96 -24.46 6.06
N ALA A 76 12.24 -24.94 4.85
CA ALA A 76 12.40 -26.37 4.57
C ALA A 76 13.84 -26.89 4.82
N GLY A 77 14.84 -26.00 4.90
CA GLY A 77 16.24 -26.35 5.12
C GLY A 77 16.70 -26.38 6.59
N ALA A 78 15.84 -26.04 7.54
CA ALA A 78 16.19 -25.98 8.97
C ALA A 78 15.85 -27.26 9.74
N LYS A 79 16.02 -28.43 9.11
CA LYS A 79 15.93 -29.74 9.78
C LYS A 79 17.12 -30.62 9.43
N GLU A 80 18.32 -30.15 9.73
CA GLU A 80 19.44 -31.06 9.95
C GLU A 80 20.45 -30.43 10.91
N GLY A 81 20.67 -31.11 12.03
CA GLY A 81 21.78 -30.84 12.95
C GLY A 81 21.40 -30.19 14.27
N VAL A 82 20.97 -30.99 15.24
CA VAL A 82 21.70 -31.08 16.53
C VAL A 82 21.29 -32.36 17.25
N ALA A 83 22.26 -33.24 17.35
CA ALA A 83 22.20 -34.44 18.17
C ALA A 83 22.03 -34.04 19.64
N ALA A 84 20.93 -34.46 20.27
CA ALA A 84 20.85 -34.53 21.72
C ALA A 84 20.89 -36.00 22.12
N ARG A 85 22.09 -36.44 22.53
CA ARG A 85 22.32 -37.69 23.25
C ARG A 85 21.26 -37.84 24.35
N THR A 86 20.33 -38.77 24.17
CA THR A 86 19.48 -39.23 25.28
C THR A 86 20.35 -40.09 26.20
N ARG A 87 21.01 -39.45 27.17
CA ARG A 87 21.42 -40.16 28.39
C ARG A 87 20.14 -40.55 29.10
N ARG A 88 19.79 -41.84 29.00
CA ARG A 88 18.77 -42.50 29.80
C ARG A 88 19.18 -42.36 31.28
N GLY A 89 18.56 -41.43 31.98
CA GLY A 89 18.67 -41.26 33.44
C GLY A 89 17.98 -42.42 34.17
N PRO A 90 18.40 -42.70 35.41
CA PRO A 90 17.91 -43.85 36.18
C PRO A 90 16.48 -43.57 36.67
N SER A 91 15.60 -44.53 36.46
CA SER A 91 14.24 -44.55 36.99
C SER A 91 14.17 -45.67 38.04
N GLY A 92 13.76 -45.32 39.25
CA GLY A 92 13.51 -46.28 40.32
C GLY A 92 13.42 -45.61 41.69
N ALA A 93 12.26 -45.02 41.97
CA ALA A 93 11.88 -44.52 43.29
C ALA A 93 11.29 -45.65 44.15
N HIS A 94 11.75 -45.78 45.39
CA HIS A 94 11.04 -46.22 46.60
C HIS A 94 12.08 -46.18 47.74
N GLU A 95 11.86 -45.77 48.98
CA GLU A 95 10.66 -45.77 49.81
C GLU A 95 10.99 -45.03 51.14
N THR A 96 10.02 -44.27 51.66
CA THR A 96 9.71 -44.02 53.10
C THR A 96 10.75 -43.49 54.10
N GLY A 97 10.41 -42.36 54.74
CA GLY A 97 10.95 -41.95 56.04
C GLY A 97 10.56 -40.52 56.46
N ARG A 98 9.65 -40.41 57.44
CA ARG A 98 8.90 -39.21 57.91
C ARG A 98 9.75 -38.00 58.35
N PRO A 99 9.24 -36.75 58.22
CA PRO A 99 9.78 -35.59 58.92
C PRO A 99 9.30 -35.57 60.39
N ALA A 100 10.22 -35.33 61.32
CA ALA A 100 9.93 -35.02 62.71
C ALA A 100 10.13 -33.52 62.97
N LEU A 101 9.28 -33.02 63.86
CA LEU A 101 8.93 -31.62 64.13
C LEU A 101 9.99 -30.83 64.94
N GLY A 102 9.93 -29.50 64.78
CA GLY A 102 10.15 -28.49 65.85
C GLY A 102 11.59 -28.31 66.32
N ALA A 103 12.01 -27.22 66.97
CA ALA A 103 11.39 -25.98 67.41
C ALA A 103 12.55 -25.08 67.89
N GLY A 104 12.33 -23.75 67.97
CA GLY A 104 13.17 -22.84 68.75
C GLY A 104 13.97 -21.85 67.94
#